data_AF-A0A0G1HIC7-F1
#
_entry.id   AF-A0A0G1HIC7-F1
#
_cell.length_a   1.000
_cell.length_b   1.000
_cell.length_c   1.000
_cell.angle_alpha   90.00
_cell.angle_beta   90.00
_cell.angle_gamma   90.00
#
_symmetry.space_group_name_H-M   'P 1'
#
loop_
_entity.id
_entity.type
_entity.pdbx_description
1 polymer ?
#
loop_
_entity_poly.entity_id
_entity_poly.type
_entity_poly.pdbx_seq_one_letter_code
_entity_poly.pdbx_strand_id
1 'polypeptide(L)'
;MKAFSAEESLWLALPILIVLLGLAAALVIFQTRGGEIRTRADQPAPVVTPVVLQRPEVVCSEIYEPVCGRDNITYINSCEAGLAGMFVYITGECAPNTLPTTTE
;
A
#
# COMPACT_ATOMS: atom_id res chain seq x y z
N MET A 1 -31.83 60.17 39.78
CA MET A 1 -31.39 59.48 38.55
C MET A 1 -30.00 60.00 38.24
N LYS A 2 -28.93 59.31 38.68
CA LYS A 2 -27.55 59.79 38.45
C LYS A 2 -27.15 59.35 37.05
N ALA A 3 -27.02 60.32 36.15
CA ALA A 3 -26.40 60.12 34.85
C ALA A 3 -24.95 59.71 35.10
N PHE A 4 -24.65 58.43 34.86
CA PHE A 4 -23.30 57.91 34.96
C PHE A 4 -22.50 58.53 33.82
N SER A 5 -21.54 59.37 34.19
CA SER A 5 -20.66 60.09 33.25
C SER A 5 -19.97 59.09 32.31
N ALA A 6 -19.89 59.45 31.03
CA ALA A 6 -19.40 58.58 29.94
C ALA A 6 -17.92 58.16 30.07
N GLU A 7 -17.17 58.75 31.00
CA GLU A 7 -15.74 58.56 31.22
C GLU A 7 -15.39 57.36 32.13
N GLU A 8 -16.12 57.12 33.22
CA GLU A 8 -15.83 56.00 34.15
C GLU A 8 -16.37 54.64 33.67
N SER A 9 -17.32 54.69 32.73
CA SER A 9 -17.93 53.50 32.12
C SER A 9 -16.95 52.75 31.21
N LEU A 10 -15.89 53.42 30.74
CA LEU A 10 -14.95 52.90 29.77
C LEU A 10 -14.02 51.82 30.36
N TRP A 11 -13.60 51.95 31.62
CA TRP A 11 -12.72 50.97 32.27
C TRP A 11 -13.38 49.62 32.57
N LEU A 12 -14.71 49.61 32.76
CA LEU A 12 -15.49 48.38 32.91
C LEU A 12 -15.95 47.82 31.56
N ALA A 13 -16.24 48.68 30.59
CA ALA A 13 -16.65 48.27 29.26
C ALA A 13 -15.50 47.72 28.40
N LEU A 14 -14.28 48.26 28.55
CA LEU A 14 -13.10 47.85 27.78
C LEU A 14 -12.73 46.36 27.97
N PRO A 15 -12.58 45.81 29.20
CA PRO A 15 -12.26 44.39 29.36
C PRO A 15 -13.39 43.49 28.87
N ILE A 16 -14.65 43.89 29.06
CA ILE A 16 -15.81 43.17 28.54
C ILE A 16 -15.78 43.15 27.00
N LEU A 17 -15.51 44.29 26.36
CA LEU A 17 -15.41 44.40 24.91
C LEU A 17 -14.26 43.55 24.35
N ILE A 18 -13.10 43.52 25.02
CA ILE A 18 -11.95 42.67 24.62
C ILE A 18 -12.32 41.19 24.70
N VAL A 19 -12.99 40.76 25.77
CA VAL A 19 -13.43 39.36 25.93
C VAL A 19 -14.48 39.01 24.87
N LEU A 20 -15.44 39.90 24.61
CA LEU A 20 -16.47 39.68 23.58
C LEU A 20 -15.86 39.60 22.16
N LEU A 21 -14.90 40.48 21.84
CA LEU A 21 -14.18 40.45 20.57
C LEU A 21 -13.32 39.18 20.42
N GLY A 22 -12.66 38.75 21.49
CA GLY A 22 -11.88 37.51 21.51
C GLY A 22 -12.74 36.25 21.33
N LEU A 23 -13.88 36.18 22.00
CA LEU A 23 -14.84 35.08 21.84
C LEU A 23 -15.43 35.05 20.43
N ALA A 24 -15.81 36.21 19.87
CA ALA A 24 -16.30 36.30 18.50
C ALA A 24 -15.23 35.87 17.48
N ALA A 25 -13.98 36.31 17.64
CA ALA A 25 -12.87 35.89 16.79
C ALA A 25 -12.58 34.39 16.91
N ALA A 26 -12.59 33.83 18.12
CA ALA A 26 -12.39 32.41 18.36
C ALA A 26 -13.50 31.57 17.71
N LEU A 27 -14.77 32.00 17.79
CA LEU A 27 -15.89 31.34 17.13
C LEU A 27 -15.74 31.36 15.60
N VAL A 28 -15.37 32.51 15.00
CA VAL A 28 -15.15 32.60 13.56
C VAL A 28 -14.01 31.69 13.11
N ILE A 29 -12.88 31.68 13.83
CA ILE A 29 -11.73 30.83 13.52
C ILE A 29 -12.10 29.35 13.65
N PHE A 30 -12.81 28.98 14.71
CA PHE A 30 -13.23 27.59 14.94
C PHE A 30 -14.16 27.09 13.82
N GLN A 31 -15.13 27.90 13.39
CA GLN A 31 -16.04 27.54 12.30
C GLN A 31 -15.36 27.43 10.94
N THR A 32 -14.28 28.18 10.69
CA THR A 32 -13.46 28.05 9.46
C THR A 32 -12.48 26.89 9.46
N ARG A 33 -12.23 26.28 10.63
CA ARG A 33 -11.36 25.11 10.80
C ARG A 33 -12.12 23.79 10.80
N GLY A 34 -13.38 23.80 10.33
CA GLY A 34 -14.07 22.59 9.89
C GLY A 34 -13.27 21.95 8.76
N GLY A 35 -12.28 21.15 9.15
CA GLY A 35 -11.32 20.53 8.26
C GLY A 35 -12.07 19.74 7.20
N GLU A 36 -11.73 20.01 5.95
CA GLU A 36 -12.16 19.19 4.84
C GLU A 36 -11.52 17.82 5.02
N ILE A 37 -12.24 16.91 5.68
CA ILE A 37 -11.91 15.49 5.62
C ILE A 37 -12.17 15.14 4.17
N ARG A 38 -11.11 15.17 3.36
CA ARG A 38 -11.09 14.54 2.05
C ARG A 38 -11.29 13.05 2.28
N THR A 39 -12.56 12.67 2.38
CA THR A 39 -12.92 11.27 2.32
C THR A 39 -12.51 10.79 0.94
N ARG A 40 -11.94 9.59 0.90
CA ARG A 40 -11.34 8.93 -0.25
C ARG A 40 -12.29 8.74 -1.45
N ALA A 41 -13.54 9.18 -1.35
CA ALA A 41 -14.60 9.01 -2.33
C ALA A 41 -14.45 9.89 -3.58
N ASP A 42 -13.60 10.92 -3.56
CA ASP A 42 -13.35 11.79 -4.71
C ASP A 42 -12.19 11.31 -5.61
N GLN A 43 -11.57 10.17 -5.27
CA GLN A 43 -10.62 9.55 -6.19
C GLN A 43 -11.39 8.74 -7.23
N PRO A 44 -11.33 9.10 -8.53
CA PRO A 44 -11.92 8.30 -9.58
C PRO A 44 -11.31 6.90 -9.52
N ALA A 45 -12.17 5.88 -9.56
CA ALA A 45 -11.74 4.50 -9.57
C ALA A 45 -10.70 4.30 -10.69
N PRO A 46 -9.64 3.50 -10.47
CA PRO A 46 -8.71 3.18 -11.52
C PRO A 46 -9.48 2.55 -12.67
N VAL A 47 -9.36 3.14 -13.87
CA VAL A 47 -9.96 2.57 -15.07
C VAL A 47 -9.30 1.22 -15.30
N VAL A 48 -10.04 0.14 -15.01
CA VAL A 48 -9.63 -1.22 -15.28
C VAL A 48 -9.71 -1.44 -16.78
N THR A 49 -8.70 -0.97 -17.51
CA THR A 49 -8.46 -1.46 -18.86
C THR A 49 -7.88 -2.87 -18.74
N PRO A 50 -8.27 -3.82 -19.61
CA PRO A 50 -7.58 -5.09 -19.68
C PRO A 50 -6.14 -4.80 -20.15
N VAL A 51 -5.21 -4.80 -19.20
CA VAL A 51 -3.79 -4.89 -19.54
C VAL A 51 -3.61 -6.28 -20.12
N VAL A 52 -3.50 -6.35 -21.44
CA VAL A 52 -2.92 -7.53 -22.08
C VAL A 52 -1.46 -7.53 -21.64
N LEU A 53 -1.19 -8.24 -20.54
CA LEU A 53 0.17 -8.60 -20.18
C LEU A 53 0.64 -9.51 -21.32
N GLN A 54 1.28 -8.92 -22.34
CA GLN A 54 2.07 -9.69 -23.29
C GLN A 54 3.08 -10.44 -22.44
N ARG A 55 2.78 -11.69 -22.08
CA ARG A 55 3.74 -12.55 -21.41
C ARG A 55 4.86 -12.70 -22.43
N PRO A 56 6.08 -12.24 -22.13
CA PRO A 56 7.17 -12.45 -23.06
C PRO A 56 7.24 -13.95 -23.36
N GLU A 57 7.38 -14.29 -24.64
CA GLU A 57 7.72 -15.66 -25.03
C GLU A 57 9.07 -15.95 -24.37
N VAL A 58 9.05 -16.76 -23.33
CA VAL A 58 10.25 -17.15 -22.60
C VAL A 58 10.90 -18.26 -23.42
N VAL A 59 12.10 -17.98 -23.93
CA VAL A 59 12.93 -18.96 -24.63
C VAL A 59 14.04 -19.39 -23.69
N CYS A 60 14.12 -20.69 -23.41
CA CYS A 60 15.18 -21.28 -22.61
C CYS A 60 16.36 -21.69 -23.49
N SER A 61 17.57 -21.69 -22.93
CA SER A 61 18.71 -22.30 -23.59
C SER A 61 18.58 -23.83 -23.59
N GLU A 62 19.19 -24.48 -24.57
CA GLU A 62 19.28 -25.95 -24.63
C GLU A 62 20.46 -26.51 -23.80
N ILE A 63 20.98 -25.71 -22.86
CA ILE A 63 22.06 -26.14 -21.97
C ILE A 63 21.51 -27.17 -21.00
N TYR A 64 22.21 -28.31 -20.91
CA TYR A 64 21.87 -29.40 -20.01
C TYR A 64 22.50 -29.16 -18.62
N GLU A 65 21.68 -28.66 -17.70
CA GLU A 65 21.99 -28.38 -16.29
C GLU A 65 20.82 -28.89 -15.42
N PRO A 66 20.69 -30.22 -15.26
CA PRO A 66 19.44 -30.82 -14.84
C PRO A 66 19.03 -30.41 -13.42
N VAL A 67 17.71 -30.35 -13.21
CA VAL A 67 17.10 -30.14 -11.89
C VAL A 67 15.98 -31.14 -11.64
N CYS A 68 15.88 -31.64 -10.41
CA CYS A 68 14.84 -32.55 -9.98
C CYS A 68 13.72 -31.77 -9.28
N GLY A 69 12.55 -31.72 -9.90
CA GLY A 69 11.37 -31.10 -9.33
C GLY A 69 10.77 -31.91 -8.18
N ARG A 70 9.95 -31.25 -7.35
CA ARG A 70 9.17 -31.91 -6.28
C ARG A 70 8.19 -32.99 -6.81
N ASP A 71 7.83 -32.90 -8.07
CA ASP A 71 7.05 -33.87 -8.83
C ASP A 71 7.84 -35.11 -9.26
N ASN A 72 9.13 -35.20 -8.87
CA ASN A 72 10.03 -36.29 -9.25
C ASN A 72 10.26 -36.37 -10.76
N ILE A 73 10.14 -35.23 -11.46
CA ILE A 73 10.45 -35.05 -12.87
C ILE A 73 11.80 -34.33 -13.00
N THR A 74 12.67 -34.89 -13.83
CA THR A 74 13.93 -34.24 -14.22
C THR A 74 13.66 -33.24 -15.33
N TYR A 75 14.00 -31.97 -15.11
CA TYR A 75 13.98 -30.92 -16.12
C TYR A 75 15.40 -30.68 -16.63
N ILE A 76 15.56 -30.45 -17.94
CA ILE A 76 16.88 -30.25 -18.59
C ILE A 76 17.66 -29.08 -17.99
N ASN A 77 16.96 -28.04 -17.54
CA ASN A 77 17.51 -26.94 -16.78
C ASN A 77 16.43 -26.22 -15.95
N SER A 78 16.88 -25.28 -15.11
CA SER A 78 16.02 -24.46 -14.25
C SER A 78 15.03 -23.58 -15.01
N CYS A 79 15.36 -23.14 -16.23
CA CYS A 79 14.47 -22.33 -17.06
C CYS A 79 13.27 -23.17 -17.54
N GLU A 80 13.52 -24.37 -18.04
CA GLU A 80 12.49 -25.31 -18.47
C GLU A 80 11.61 -25.77 -17.30
N ALA A 81 12.20 -25.97 -16.11
CA ALA A 81 11.42 -26.19 -14.89
C ALA A 81 10.45 -25.02 -14.62
N GLY A 82 10.92 -23.78 -14.75
CA GLY A 82 10.09 -22.58 -14.59
C GLY A 82 8.96 -22.45 -15.63
N LEU A 83 9.20 -22.86 -16.88
CA LEU A 83 8.17 -22.93 -17.92
C LEU A 83 7.06 -23.93 -17.58
N ALA A 84 7.43 -25.05 -16.97
CA ALA A 84 6.49 -26.05 -16.45
C ALA A 84 5.83 -25.63 -15.11
N GLY A 85 6.17 -24.46 -14.56
CA GLY A 85 5.64 -23.98 -13.28
C GLY A 85 6.34 -24.58 -12.05
N MET A 86 7.48 -25.24 -12.24
CA MET A 86 8.28 -25.86 -11.18
C MET A 86 9.40 -24.92 -10.72
N PHE A 87 9.19 -24.26 -9.59
CA PHE A 87 10.15 -23.33 -8.97
C PHE A 87 10.85 -23.92 -7.73
N VAL A 88 10.45 -25.11 -7.29
CA VAL A 88 11.04 -25.82 -6.16
C VAL A 88 11.66 -27.11 -6.67
N TYR A 89 12.98 -27.12 -6.74
CA TYR A 89 13.78 -28.21 -7.28
C TYR A 89 15.14 -28.32 -6.58
N ILE A 90 15.78 -29.48 -6.73
CA ILE A 90 17.15 -29.74 -6.29
C ILE A 90 18.03 -29.82 -7.54
N THR A 91 19.30 -29.42 -7.43
CA THR A 91 20.28 -29.56 -8.53
C THR A 91 20.57 -31.03 -8.82
N GLY A 92 20.66 -31.38 -10.10
CA GLY A 92 20.87 -32.75 -10.57
C GLY A 92 19.58 -33.42 -11.02
N GLU A 93 19.70 -34.58 -11.66
CA GLU A 93 18.55 -35.38 -12.06
C GLU A 93 17.83 -36.00 -10.85
N CYS A 94 16.55 -36.34 -11.03
CA CYS A 94 15.88 -37.18 -10.05
C CYS A 94 16.54 -38.57 -10.00
N ALA A 95 16.60 -39.14 -8.80
CA ALA A 95 17.07 -40.50 -8.64
C ALA A 95 16.23 -41.42 -9.55
N PRO A 96 16.86 -42.29 -10.35
CA PRO A 96 16.11 -43.27 -11.12
C PRO A 96 15.31 -44.13 -10.14
N ASN A 97 14.12 -44.56 -10.55
CA ASN A 97 13.32 -45.56 -9.83
C ASN A 97 13.99 -46.95 -9.86
N THR A 98 15.32 -47.02 -9.87
CA THR A 98 16.05 -48.23 -9.51
C THR A 98 15.84 -48.42 -8.02
N LEU A 99 14.93 -49.34 -7.71
CA LEU A 99 14.91 -50.14 -6.49
C LEU A 99 16.32 -50.22 -5.89
N PRO A 100 16.50 -50.07 -4.56
CA PRO A 100 17.81 -50.16 -3.96
C PRO A 100 18.42 -51.51 -4.36
N THR A 101 19.47 -51.49 -5.18
CA THR A 101 20.45 -52.56 -5.15
C THR A 101 21.11 -52.41 -3.79
N THR A 102 20.60 -53.15 -2.81
CA THR A 102 21.31 -53.41 -1.56
C THR A 102 22.62 -54.07 -1.95
N THR A 103 23.68 -53.26 -2.06
CA THR A 103 25.04 -53.77 -2.09
C THR A 103 25.36 -54.25 -0.67
N GLU A 104 25.48 -55.57 -0.52
CA GLU A 104 26.08 -56.23 0.65
C GLU A 104 27.52 -55.73 0.91
#